data_AF-A0A656JY64-F1
#
_entry.id   AF-A0A656JY64-F1
#
_cell.length_a   1.000
_cell.length_b   1.000
_cell.length_c   1.000
_cell.angle_alpha   90.00
_cell.angle_beta   90.00
_cell.angle_gamma   90.00
#
_symmetry.space_group_name_H-M   'P 1'
#
loop_
_entity.id
_entity.type
_entity.pdbx_description
1 polymer ?
#
loop_
_entity_poly.entity_id
_entity_poly.type
_entity_poly.pdbx_seq_one_letter_code
_entity_poly.pdbx_strand_id
1 'polypeptide(L)' 'AAAGALGVSLEGIVAGLNNVQPVKGRAVAQIASNGVRVIDDTYNANPGSINAAVDILTGFTGRTVLVLGDIGE' A
#
# COMPACT_ATOMS: atom_id res chain seq x y z
N ALA A 1 0.72 4.72 19.38
CA ALA A 1 1.12 4.13 20.68
C ALA A 1 2.55 4.54 21.05
N ALA A 2 3.58 4.02 20.38
CA ALA A 2 4.99 4.29 20.72
C ALA A 2 5.33 5.79 20.83
N ALA A 3 5.00 6.59 19.81
CA ALA A 3 5.24 8.04 19.82
C ALA A 3 4.56 8.77 21.00
N GLY A 4 3.35 8.35 21.38
CA GLY A 4 2.65 8.90 22.54
C GLY A 4 3.32 8.53 23.86
N ALA A 5 3.84 7.29 23.99
CA ALA A 5 4.62 6.87 25.16
C ALA A 5 5.96 7.64 25.29
N LEU A 6 6.48 8.15 24.18
CA LEU A 6 7.68 8.99 24.13
C LEU A 6 7.37 10.49 24.26
N GLY A 7 6.11 10.87 24.52
CA GLY A 7 5.71 12.26 24.75
C GLY A 7 5.61 13.12 23.48
N VAL A 8 5.55 12.51 22.28
CA VAL A 8 5.30 13.27 21.05
C VAL A 8 3.87 13.83 21.10
N SER A 9 3.70 15.12 20.80
CA SER A 9 2.38 15.75 20.77
C SER A 9 1.46 15.08 19.75
N LEU A 10 0.14 15.14 19.99
CA LEU A 10 -0.84 14.60 19.05
C LEU A 10 -0.69 15.21 17.65
N GLU A 11 -0.46 16.53 17.59
CA GLU A 11 -0.19 17.26 16.35
C GLU A 11 1.06 16.73 15.63
N GLY A 12 2.14 16.47 16.37
CA GLY A 12 3.36 15.89 15.82
C GLY A 12 3.16 14.48 15.27
N ILE A 13 2.35 13.66 15.95
CA ILE A 13 1.97 12.32 15.47
C ILE A 13 1.17 12.42 14.18
N VAL A 14 0.15 13.29 14.12
CA VAL A 14 -0.66 13.50 12.91
C VAL A 14 0.19 13.98 11.75
N ALA A 15 1.04 14.98 11.97
CA ALA A 15 1.95 15.50 10.95
C ALA A 15 2.92 14.42 10.46
N GLY A 16 3.48 13.62 11.36
CA GLY A 16 4.37 12.51 11.02
C GLY A 16 3.67 11.46 10.15
N LEU A 17 2.47 11.01 10.56
CA LEU A 17 1.68 10.02 9.82
C LEU A 17 1.30 10.50 8.42
N ASN A 18 0.88 11.77 8.28
CA ASN A 18 0.54 12.35 6.97
C ASN A 18 1.74 12.45 6.02
N ASN A 19 2.95 12.46 6.54
CA ASN A 19 4.18 12.55 5.74
C ASN A 19 4.81 11.19 5.41
N VAL A 20 4.33 10.08 6.00
CA VAL A 20 4.86 8.76 5.68
C VAL A 20 4.61 8.44 4.21
N GLN A 21 5.68 8.09 3.49
CA GLN A 21 5.59 7.63 2.11
C GLN A 21 5.78 6.12 2.05
N PRO A 22 5.04 5.42 1.17
CA PRO A 22 5.25 4.00 0.97
C PRO A 22 6.62 3.75 0.33
N VAL A 23 7.20 2.59 0.62
CA VAL A 23 8.41 2.13 -0.06
C VAL A 23 8.06 1.82 -1.52
N LYS A 24 8.91 2.24 -2.46
CA LYS A 24 8.73 1.97 -3.89
C LYS A 24 8.46 0.48 -4.13
N GLY A 25 7.39 0.18 -4.89
CA GLY A 25 6.97 -1.18 -5.21
C GLY A 25 6.32 -1.96 -4.05
N ARG A 26 5.93 -1.29 -2.96
CA ARG A 26 5.20 -1.91 -1.82
C ARG A 26 3.88 -1.20 -1.59
N ALA A 27 2.82 -1.73 -2.20
CA ALA A 27 1.45 -1.21 -2.14
C ALA A 27 1.32 0.32 -2.41
N VAL A 28 2.09 0.84 -3.37
CA VAL A 28 2.07 2.28 -3.71
C VAL A 28 0.82 2.58 -4.54
N ALA A 29 -0.17 3.24 -3.95
CA ALA A 29 -1.37 3.68 -4.66
C ALA A 29 -1.13 5.00 -5.41
N GLN A 30 -1.43 5.01 -6.71
CA GLN A 30 -1.27 6.16 -7.59
C GLN A 30 -2.45 6.26 -8.56
N ILE A 31 -2.72 7.47 -9.04
CA ILE A 31 -3.74 7.73 -10.08
C ILE A 31 -3.00 8.01 -11.39
N ALA A 32 -3.23 7.16 -12.38
CA ALA A 32 -2.70 7.35 -13.72
C ALA A 32 -3.34 8.55 -14.41
N SER A 33 -2.70 9.05 -15.48
CA SER A 33 -3.18 10.23 -16.23
C SER A 33 -4.60 10.08 -16.81
N ASN A 34 -5.06 8.85 -17.03
CA ASN A 34 -6.41 8.52 -17.48
C ASN A 34 -7.41 8.29 -16.33
N GLY A 35 -7.04 8.60 -15.08
CA GLY A 35 -7.89 8.46 -13.90
C GLY A 35 -7.94 7.05 -13.29
N VAL A 36 -7.26 6.07 -13.88
CA VAL A 36 -7.21 4.71 -13.33
C VAL A 36 -6.35 4.69 -12.07
N ARG A 37 -6.86 4.04 -11.01
CA ARG A 37 -6.06 3.73 -9.82
C ARG A 37 -5.17 2.53 -10.11
N VAL A 38 -3.87 2.70 -9.88
CA VAL A 38 -2.87 1.64 -9.96
C VAL A 38 -2.26 1.47 -8.57
N ILE A 39 -2.14 0.22 -8.12
CA ILE A 39 -1.43 -0.13 -6.89
C ILE A 39 -0.15 -0.85 -7.33
N ASP A 40 0.99 -0.19 -7.16
CA ASP A 40 2.30 -0.74 -7.46
C ASP A 40 2.83 -1.53 -6.26
N ASP A 41 2.71 -2.86 -6.35
CA ASP A 41 3.24 -3.83 -5.40
C ASP A 41 4.28 -4.76 -6.07
N THR A 42 5.11 -4.19 -6.95
CA THR A 42 6.00 -4.94 -7.86
C THR A 42 7.34 -5.35 -7.26
N TYR A 43 7.64 -5.06 -5.99
CA TYR A 43 8.97 -5.30 -5.42
C TYR A 43 9.32 -6.79 -5.29
N ASN A 44 8.41 -7.60 -4.74
CA ASN A 44 8.58 -9.04 -4.58
C ASN A 44 7.22 -9.71 -4.38
N ALA A 45 7.11 -10.98 -4.72
CA ALA A 45 5.90 -11.77 -4.52
C ALA A 45 6.23 -13.13 -3.88
N ASN A 46 5.36 -13.58 -3.00
CA ASN A 46 5.27 -14.96 -2.53
C ASN A 46 3.77 -15.29 -2.33
N PRO A 47 3.40 -16.57 -2.11
CA PRO A 47 1.99 -16.92 -1.96
C PRO A 47 1.25 -16.12 -0.89
N GLY A 48 1.91 -15.82 0.23
CA GLY A 48 1.33 -15.02 1.31
C GLY A 48 1.11 -13.56 0.94
N SER A 49 2.09 -12.91 0.30
CA SER A 49 1.95 -11.52 -0.11
C SER A 49 0.91 -11.33 -1.22
N ILE A 50 0.74 -12.31 -2.10
CA ILE A 50 -0.31 -12.26 -3.14
C ILE A 50 -1.70 -12.35 -2.52
N ASN A 51 -1.90 -13.24 -1.54
CA ASN A 51 -3.19 -13.29 -0.83
C ASN A 51 -3.50 -11.94 -0.17
N ALA A 52 -2.52 -11.31 0.47
CA ALA A 52 -2.68 -9.97 1.04
C ALA A 52 -2.98 -8.90 -0.04
N ALA A 53 -2.35 -8.99 -1.22
CA ALA A 53 -2.65 -8.09 -2.34
C ALA A 53 -4.08 -8.27 -2.87
N VAL A 54 -4.59 -9.51 -2.90
CA VAL A 54 -6.00 -9.81 -3.23
C VAL A 54 -6.93 -9.22 -2.19
N ASP A 55 -6.64 -9.37 -0.89
CA ASP A 55 -7.45 -8.79 0.20
C ASP A 55 -7.53 -7.27 0.07
N ILE A 56 -6.40 -6.59 -0.22
CA ILE A 56 -6.38 -5.15 -0.51
C ILE A 56 -7.29 -4.83 -1.70
N LEU A 57 -7.17 -5.58 -2.80
CA LEU A 57 -7.90 -5.31 -4.03
C LEU A 57 -9.42 -5.52 -3.86
N THR A 58 -9.84 -6.52 -3.10
CA THR A 58 -11.25 -6.82 -2.81
C THR A 58 -11.94 -5.77 -1.94
N GLY A 59 -11.16 -4.92 -1.25
CA GLY A 59 -11.69 -3.77 -0.51
C GLY A 59 -12.19 -2.62 -1.40
N PHE A 60 -11.92 -2.66 -2.71
CA PHE A 60 -12.38 -1.64 -3.66
C PHE A 60 -13.71 -2.05 -4.32
N THR A 61 -14.60 -1.07 -4.49
CA THR A 61 -15.81 -1.22 -5.30
C THR A 61 -15.52 -0.92 -6.77
N GLY A 62 -16.37 -1.45 -7.67
CA GLY A 62 -16.21 -1.30 -9.11
C GLY A 62 -15.34 -2.40 -9.74
N ARG A 63 -14.84 -2.16 -10.96
CA ARG A 63 -14.01 -3.14 -11.66
C ARG A 63 -12.58 -3.13 -11.10
N THR A 64 -12.14 -4.28 -10.62
CA THR A 64 -10.76 -4.51 -10.20
C THR A 64 -10.07 -5.49 -11.15
N VAL A 65 -8.76 -5.33 -11.33
CA VAL A 65 -7.93 -6.20 -12.17
C VAL A 65 -6.64 -6.47 -11.41
N LEU A 66 -6.33 -7.74 -11.21
CA LEU A 66 -5.04 -8.19 -10.67
C LEU A 66 -4.11 -8.51 -11.84
N VAL A 67 -2.90 -7.95 -11.83
CA VAL A 67 -1.86 -8.19 -12.85
C VAL A 67 -0.66 -8.81 -12.14
N LEU A 68 -0.34 -10.07 -12.48
CA LEU A 68 0.74 -10.84 -11.86
C LEU A 68 1.80 -11.20 -12.90
N GLY A 69 3.07 -11.17 -12.48
CA GLY A 69 4.16 -11.87 -13.15
C GLY A 69 4.40 -13.23 -12.52
N ASP A 70 5.31 -14.01 -13.12
CA ASP A 70 5.73 -15.30 -12.56
C ASP A 70 6.36 -15.11 -11.17
N ILE A 71 6.03 -16.01 -10.26
CA ILE A 71 6.64 -16.09 -8.95
C ILE A 71 7.80 -17.06 -9.09
N GLY A 72 9.03 -16.56 -8.90
CA GLY A 72 10.20 -17.43 -8.80
C GLY A 72 10.17 -18.14 -7.46
N GLU A 73 9.82 -19.42 -7.47
CA GLU A 73 10.01 -20.35 -6.35
C GLU A 73 11.16 -21.32 -6.68
#